data_AF-A0A1G0MDS1-F1
#
_entry.id   AF-A0A1G0MDS1-F1
#
_cell.length_a   1.000
_cell.length_b   1.000
_cell.length_c   1.000
_cell.angle_alpha   90.00
_cell.angle_beta   90.00
_cell.angle_gamma   90.00
#
_symmetry.space_group_name_H-M   'P 1'
#
loop_
_entity.id
_entity.type
_entity.pdbx_description
1 polymer ?
#
loop_
_entity_poly.entity_id
_entity_poly.type
_entity_poly.pdbx_seq_one_letter_code
_entity_poly.pdbx_strand_id
1 'polypeptide(L)' 'MRATLNIPDELIDEVQRLSGEKTKTQAIVTVMEEYVRRRKMEDLLALRGKVVIEYDWEREEEAELKAAEERERYAAK' A
#
# COMPACT_ATOMS: atom_id res chain seq x y z
N MET A 1 -8.54 -4.91 -21.00
CA MET A 1 -8.73 -5.99 -22.00
C MET A 1 -9.96 -6.80 -21.60
N ARG A 2 -10.77 -7.27 -22.56
CA ARG A 2 -11.87 -8.20 -22.28
C ARG A 2 -11.39 -9.62 -22.61
N ALA A 3 -11.53 -10.53 -21.66
CA ALA A 3 -11.18 -11.94 -21.82
C ALA A 3 -12.34 -12.81 -21.30
N THR A 4 -12.53 -13.97 -21.92
CA THR A 4 -13.49 -14.98 -21.46
C THR A 4 -12.71 -16.06 -20.71
N LEU A 5 -13.02 -16.26 -19.43
CA LEU A 5 -12.36 -17.22 -18.56
C LEU A 5 -13.43 -18.13 -17.96
N ASN A 6 -13.11 -19.41 -17.80
CA ASN A 6 -13.97 -20.35 -17.09
C ASN A 6 -13.51 -20.42 -15.63
N ILE A 7 -14.32 -19.91 -14.71
CA ILE A 7 -14.02 -19.82 -13.28
C ILE A 7 -15.20 -20.45 -12.53
N PRO A 8 -14.98 -21.25 -11.47
CA PRO A 8 -16.06 -21.77 -10.65
C PRO A 8 -16.95 -20.64 -10.08
N ASP A 9 -18.26 -20.78 -10.23
CA ASP A 9 -19.22 -19.76 -9.77
C ASP A 9 -19.15 -19.55 -8.26
N GLU A 10 -19.00 -20.64 -7.49
CA GLU A 10 -18.89 -20.59 -6.03
C GLU A 10 -17.72 -19.70 -5.56
N LEU A 11 -16.59 -19.77 -6.27
CA LEU A 11 -15.39 -18.99 -5.96
C LEU A 11 -15.62 -17.51 -6.26
N ILE A 12 -16.25 -17.17 -7.39
CA ILE A 12 -16.54 -15.78 -7.73
C ILE A 12 -17.56 -15.18 -6.78
N ASP A 13 -18.57 -15.95 -6.39
CA ASP A 13 -19.58 -15.49 -5.44
C ASP A 13 -18.97 -15.28 -4.04
N GLU A 14 -18.03 -16.14 -3.62
CA GLU A 14 -17.26 -15.94 -2.38
C GLU A 14 -16.37 -14.70 -2.44
N VAL A 15 -15.60 -14.55 -3.52
CA VAL A 15 -14.74 -13.38 -3.73
C VAL A 15 -15.57 -12.10 -3.72
N GLN A 16 -16.73 -12.10 -4.38
CA GLN A 16 -17.61 -10.93 -4.42
C GLN A 16 -18.22 -10.62 -3.04
N ARG A 17 -18.61 -11.63 -2.27
CA ARG A 17 -19.08 -11.45 -0.88
C ARG A 17 -18.00 -10.88 0.01
N LEU A 18 -16.77 -11.41 -0.07
CA LEU A 18 -15.65 -10.98 0.76
C LEU A 18 -15.11 -9.61 0.37
N SER A 19 -15.09 -9.28 -0.93
CA SER A 19 -14.61 -7.98 -1.42
C SER A 19 -15.64 -6.87 -1.26
N GLY A 20 -16.93 -7.19 -1.05
CA GLY A 20 -18.02 -6.22 -0.97
C GLY A 20 -18.35 -5.54 -2.31
N GLU A 21 -17.86 -6.09 -3.42
CA GLU A 21 -17.96 -5.45 -4.73
C GLU A 21 -19.30 -5.74 -5.42
N LYS A 22 -19.81 -4.75 -6.16
CA LYS A 22 -21.11 -4.86 -6.83
C LYS A 22 -21.08 -5.76 -8.06
N THR A 23 -19.91 -5.97 -8.66
CA THR A 23 -19.78 -6.73 -9.91
C THR A 23 -18.69 -7.79 -9.79
N LYS A 24 -18.91 -8.93 -10.44
CA LYS A 24 -17.92 -10.03 -10.55
C LYS A 24 -16.58 -9.53 -11.08
N THR A 25 -16.59 -8.64 -12.07
CA THR A 25 -15.38 -8.06 -12.66
C THR A 25 -14.59 -7.23 -11.65
N GLN A 26 -15.25 -6.32 -10.91
CA GLN A 26 -14.58 -5.50 -9.90
C GLN A 26 -14.00 -6.36 -8.79
N ALA A 27 -14.75 -7.37 -8.32
CA ALA A 27 -14.26 -8.30 -7.32
C ALA A 27 -12.96 -9.00 -7.75
N ILE A 28 -12.89 -9.46 -9.00
CA ILE A 28 -11.69 -10.09 -9.56
C ILE A 28 -10.53 -9.08 -9.64
N VAL A 29 -10.78 -7.87 -10.14
CA VAL A 29 -9.74 -6.83 -10.27
C VAL A 29 -9.15 -6.50 -8.90
N THR A 30 -9.99 -6.21 -7.91
CA THR A 30 -9.56 -5.88 -6.55
C THR A 30 -8.70 -6.98 -5.93
N VAL A 31 -9.11 -8.25 -6.06
CA VAL A 31 -8.33 -9.38 -5.52
C VAL A 31 -6.99 -9.56 -6.25
N MET A 32 -6.96 -9.37 -7.57
CA MET A 32 -5.72 -9.45 -8.34
C MET A 32 -4.74 -8.32 -7.98
N GLU A 33 -5.23 -7.10 -7.82
CA GLU A 33 -4.41 -5.96 -7.38
C GLU A 33 -3.84 -6.21 -5.98
N GLU A 34 -4.66 -6.71 -5.07
CA GLU A 34 -4.23 -7.02 -3.71
C GLU A 34 -3.20 -8.16 -3.67
N TYR A 35 -3.37 -9.18 -4.51
CA TYR A 35 -2.39 -10.26 -4.67
C TYR A 35 -1.03 -9.71 -5.13
N VAL A 36 -1.02 -8.87 -6.17
CA VAL A 36 0.21 -8.25 -6.68
C VAL A 36 0.85 -7.36 -5.62
N ARG A 37 0.05 -6.56 -4.91
CA ARG A 37 0.51 -5.71 -3.82
C ARG A 37 1.16 -6.54 -2.71
N ARG A 38 0.50 -7.61 -2.26
CA ARG A 38 1.03 -8.51 -1.23
C ARG A 38 2.36 -9.11 -1.66
N ARG A 39 2.47 -9.55 -2.92
CA ARG A 39 3.70 -10.15 -3.40
C ARG A 39 4.86 -9.16 -3.46
N LYS A 40 4.61 -7.93 -3.90
CA LYS A 40 5.60 -6.84 -3.84
C LYS A 40 6.04 -6.53 -2.40
N MET A 41 5.11 -6.53 -1.44
CA MET A 41 5.46 -6.34 -0.03
C MET A 41 6.32 -7.47 0.51
N GLU A 42 6.02 -8.72 0.16
CA GLU A 42 6.84 -9.88 0.54
C GLU A 42 8.25 -9.78 -0.06
N ASP A 43 8.39 -9.34 -1.31
CA ASP A 43 9.69 -9.12 -1.95
C ASP A 43 10.49 -8.02 -1.22
N LEU A 44 9.84 -6.93 -0.82
CA LEU A 44 10.47 -5.87 -0.01
C LEU A 44 10.91 -6.40 1.37
N LEU A 45 10.06 -7.17 2.04
CA LEU A 45 10.40 -7.79 3.32
C LEU A 45 11.55 -8.79 3.18
N ALA A 46 11.66 -9.49 2.06
CA ALA A 46 12.76 -10.41 1.78
C ALA A 46 14.12 -9.71 1.59
N LEU A 47 14.12 -8.38 1.36
CA LEU A 47 15.32 -7.55 1.33
C LEU A 47 15.76 -7.08 2.72
N ARG A 48 14.96 -7.32 3.77
CA ARG A 48 15.30 -6.94 5.15
C ARG A 48 16.65 -7.53 5.55
N GLY A 49 17.56 -6.66 5.98
CA GLY A 49 18.92 -7.03 6.40
C GLY A 49 19.90 -7.30 5.24
N LYS A 50 19.45 -7.24 3.98
CA LYS A 50 20.32 -7.35 2.79
C LYS A 50 20.69 -5.99 2.20
N VAL A 51 19.87 -4.98 2.48
CA VAL A 51 20.07 -3.62 1.98
C VAL A 51 20.57 -2.75 3.12
N VAL A 52 21.69 -2.06 2.88
CA VAL A 52 22.19 -0.99 3.75
C VAL A 52 21.49 0.29 3.30
N ILE A 53 20.79 0.94 4.23
CA ILE A 53 20.15 2.23 4.00
C ILE A 53 20.99 3.28 4.72
N GLU A 54 21.73 4.07 3.97
CA GLU A 54 22.48 5.23 4.48
C GLU A 54 21.52 6.42 4.57
N TYR A 55 20.81 6.52 5.70
CA TYR A 55 19.86 7.59 5.98
C TYR A 55 20.14 8.20 7.36
N ASP A 56 20.44 9.50 7.36
CA ASP A 56 20.68 10.31 8.55
C ASP A 56 19.34 10.87 9.05
N TRP A 57 18.65 10.07 9.86
CA TRP A 57 17.35 10.42 10.41
C TRP A 57 17.43 11.52 11.48
N GLU A 58 18.55 11.63 12.18
CA GLU A 58 18.77 12.64 13.23
C GLU A 58 18.78 14.04 12.61
N ARG A 59 19.48 14.21 11.49
CA ARG A 59 19.49 15.49 10.75
C ARG A 59 18.11 15.89 10.24
N GLU A 60 17.31 14.94 9.77
CA GLU A 60 15.97 15.24 9.27
C GLU A 60 15.03 15.63 10.42
N GLU A 61 15.11 14.93 11.55
CA GLU A 61 14.36 15.27 12.77
C GLU A 61 14.70 16.67 13.27
N GLU A 62 15.98 17.05 13.30
CA GLU A 62 16.38 18.41 13.65
C GLU A 62 15.79 19.47 12.72
N ALA A 63 15.70 19.18 11.42
CA ALA A 63 15.14 20.09 10.44
C ALA A 63 13.62 20.26 10.65
N GLU A 64 12.91 19.17 10.95
CA GLU A 64 11.47 19.21 11.26
C GLU A 64 11.19 20.00 12.54
N LEU A 65 11.98 19.79 13.60
CA LEU A 65 11.85 20.51 14.86
C LEU A 65 12.09 22.01 14.68
N LYS A 66 13.16 22.40 13.97
CA LYS A 66 13.43 23.81 13.64
C LYS A 66 12.27 24.44 12.87
N ALA A 67 11.72 23.73 11.88
CA ALA A 67 10.57 24.20 11.11
C ALA A 67 9.31 24.33 11.99
N ALA A 68 9.10 23.43 12.95
CA ALA A 68 8.00 23.52 13.91
C ALA A 68 8.14 24.76 14.81
N GLU A 69 9.32 24.98 15.39
CA GLU A 69 9.60 26.15 16.23
C GLU A 69 9.42 27.47 15.46
N GLU A 70 9.84 27.53 14.21
CA GLU A 70 9.63 28.71 13.36
C GLU A 70 8.15 28.99 13.16
N ARG A 71 7.35 27.97 12.82
CA ARG A 71 5.89 28.11 12.66
C ARG A 71 5.23 28.63 13.93
N GLU A 72 5.60 28.11 15.09
CA GLU A 72 5.08 28.59 16.38
C GLU A 72 5.47 30.04 16.66
N ARG A 73 6.73 30.41 16.37
CA ARG A 73 7.21 31.80 16.49
C ARG A 73 6.44 32.78 15.59
N TYR A 74 6.08 32.38 14.37
CA TYR A 74 5.26 33.20 13.48
C TYR A 74 3.79 33.26 13.93
N ALA A 75 3.24 32.19 14.50
CA ALA A 75 1.87 32.16 14.99
C ALA A 75 1.66 32.94 16.31
N ALA A 76 2.72 33.08 17.10
CA ALA A 76 2.71 33.83 18.37
C ALA A 76 2.92 35.35 18.21
N LYS A 77 3.13 35.83 16.97
CA LYS A 77 3.37 37.25 16.63
C LYS A 77 2.16 37.84 15.92
#